data_AF-A0A5J4PGV3-F1
#
_entry.id   AF-A0A5J4PGV3-F1
#
_cell.length_a   1.000
_cell.length_b   1.000
_cell.length_c   1.000
_cell.angle_alpha   90.00
_cell.angle_beta   90.00
_cell.angle_gamma   90.00
#
_symmetry.space_group_name_H-M   'P 1'
#
loop_
_entity.id
_entity.type
_entity.pdbx_description
1 polymer ?
#
loop_
_entity_poly.entity_id
_entity_poly.type
_entity_poly.pdbx_seq_one_letter_code
_entity_poly.pdbx_strand_id
1 'polypeptide(L)'
;AGQCAKLKCCLNYEVDCYVEAQKHLPLREVELETKDATFFFCKADILNNQITYSTDKNFLANAITISGKRAFEIIGLNRKGIKPDNLLEESDREPPKKQTDLLEQESLTRFDNHHANDRNNNNQWNNKKKKKNHLRETQASNNRNSPQANNHPFKQK
;
A
#
# COMPACT_ATOMS: atom_id res chain seq x y z
N ALA A 1 -3.78 26.92 12.50
CA ALA A 1 -4.08 25.49 12.71
C ALA A 1 -2.75 24.73 12.71
N GLY A 2 -2.36 24.15 13.86
CA GLY A 2 -1.02 23.60 14.06
C GLY A 2 -0.80 22.28 13.30
N GLN A 3 0.39 22.12 12.72
CA GLN A 3 0.88 20.90 12.05
C GLN A 3 0.88 19.65 12.95
N CYS A 4 0.73 19.81 14.27
CA CYS A 4 0.75 18.70 15.23
C CYS A 4 -0.59 17.94 15.36
N ALA A 5 -1.71 18.47 14.85
CA ALA A 5 -3.02 17.81 14.97
C ALA A 5 -3.21 16.63 13.99
N LYS A 6 -2.33 16.47 12.99
CA LYS A 6 -2.38 15.38 12.00
C LYS A 6 -1.54 14.16 12.38
N LEU A 7 -0.59 14.30 13.32
CA LEU A 7 0.33 13.23 13.74
C LEU A 7 -0.34 12.20 14.66
N LYS A 8 -1.22 12.62 15.58
CA LYS A 8 -1.87 11.71 16.53
C LYS A 8 -2.92 10.80 15.87
N CYS A 9 -3.60 11.27 14.82
CA CYS A 9 -4.51 10.42 14.05
C CYS A 9 -3.77 9.46 13.09
N CYS A 10 -2.56 9.81 12.61
CA CYS A 10 -1.74 8.90 11.80
C CYS A 10 -1.14 7.77 12.63
N LEU A 11 -0.61 8.08 13.83
CA LEU A 11 -0.06 7.05 14.72
C LEU A 11 -1.15 6.07 15.20
N ASN A 12 -2.36 6.57 15.48
CA ASN A 12 -3.48 5.70 15.85
C ASN A 12 -3.94 4.83 14.67
N TYR A 13 -4.05 5.39 13.45
CA TYR A 13 -4.42 4.61 12.26
C TYR A 13 -3.42 3.47 11.98
N GLU A 14 -2.12 3.75 12.10
CA GLU A 14 -1.09 2.73 11.90
C GLU A 14 -1.15 1.65 12.99
N VAL A 15 -1.29 2.04 14.26
CA VAL A 15 -1.41 1.09 15.38
C VAL A 15 -2.65 0.20 15.23
N ASP A 16 -3.79 0.76 14.87
CA ASP A 16 -5.02 0.00 14.66
C ASP A 16 -4.87 -1.00 13.49
N CYS A 17 -4.21 -0.57 12.40
CA CYS A 17 -3.90 -1.46 11.28
C CYS A 17 -3.01 -2.65 11.71
N TYR A 18 -1.99 -2.42 12.54
CA TYR A 18 -1.13 -3.50 13.04
C TYR A 18 -1.89 -4.49 13.93
N VAL A 19 -2.76 -3.99 14.81
CA VAL A 19 -3.56 -4.83 15.71
C VAL A 19 -4.55 -5.70 14.92
N GLU A 20 -5.19 -5.15 13.89
CA GLU A 20 -6.07 -5.93 13.01
C GLU A 20 -5.29 -6.97 12.21
N ALA A 21 -4.15 -6.59 11.63
CA ALA A 21 -3.30 -7.52 10.88
C ALA A 21 -2.78 -8.69 11.75
N GLN A 22 -2.48 -8.42 13.02
CA GLN A 22 -2.04 -9.45 13.97
C GLN A 22 -3.12 -10.50 14.25
N LYS A 23 -4.41 -10.15 14.21
CA LYS A 23 -5.52 -11.11 14.39
C LYS A 23 -5.62 -12.12 13.26
N HIS A 24 -5.09 -11.78 12.08
CA HIS A 24 -5.06 -12.65 10.91
C HIS A 24 -3.87 -13.61 10.88
N LEU A 25 -3.12 -13.70 11.97
CA LEU A 25 -1.99 -14.60 12.13
C LEU A 25 -2.22 -15.51 13.35
N PRO A 26 -1.87 -16.80 13.29
CA PRO A 26 -1.87 -17.66 14.47
C PRO A 26 -0.87 -17.20 15.52
N LEU A 27 -1.13 -17.61 16.77
CA LEU A 27 -0.26 -17.32 17.91
C LEU A 27 1.07 -18.07 17.78
N ARG A 28 2.14 -17.49 18.33
CA ARG A 28 3.51 -18.04 18.32
C ARG A 28 3.62 -19.43 18.97
N GLU A 29 2.74 -19.75 19.90
CA GLU A 29 2.75 -21.04 20.62
C GLU A 29 2.11 -22.19 19.82
N VAL A 30 1.53 -21.91 18.66
CA VAL A 30 0.83 -22.92 17.86
C VAL A 30 1.79 -23.65 16.95
N GLU A 31 1.91 -24.95 17.19
CA GLU A 31 2.70 -25.89 16.40
C GLU A 31 1.84 -26.49 15.27
N LEU A 32 2.46 -26.73 14.11
CA LEU A 32 1.81 -27.34 12.95
C LEU A 32 2.34 -28.75 12.75
N GLU A 33 1.47 -29.74 12.84
CA GLU A 33 1.78 -31.11 12.49
C GLU A 33 1.44 -31.39 11.02
N THR A 34 2.39 -31.91 10.26
CA THR A 34 2.14 -32.53 8.95
C THR A 34 2.40 -34.04 9.05
N LYS A 35 2.25 -34.77 7.95
CA LYS A 35 2.62 -36.19 7.91
C LYS A 35 4.12 -36.42 8.07
N ASP A 36 4.93 -35.46 7.60
CA ASP A 36 6.39 -35.58 7.61
C ASP A 36 6.99 -35.24 8.98
N ALA A 37 6.58 -34.10 9.56
CA ALA A 37 7.20 -33.57 10.77
C ALA A 37 6.27 -32.60 11.53
N THR A 38 6.67 -32.26 12.75
CA THR A 38 6.10 -31.15 13.50
C THR A 38 6.92 -29.89 13.24
N PHE A 39 6.22 -28.80 12.99
CA PHE A 39 6.77 -27.51 12.64
C PHE A 39 6.51 -26.50 13.76
N PHE A 40 7.58 -25.82 14.20
CA PHE A 40 7.58 -24.81 15.23
C PHE A 40 7.60 -23.41 14.62
N PHE A 41 6.91 -22.48 15.27
CA PHE A 41 6.92 -21.08 14.86
C PHE A 41 8.33 -20.49 14.98
N CYS A 42 8.79 -19.83 13.92
CA CYS A 42 10.05 -19.06 13.92
C CYS A 42 9.80 -17.55 13.94
N LYS A 43 9.14 -17.03 12.89
CA LYS A 43 8.89 -15.60 12.70
C LYS A 43 7.57 -15.35 12.00
N ALA A 44 6.98 -14.18 12.22
CA ALA A 44 5.80 -13.71 11.50
C ALA A 44 6.12 -12.36 10.85
N ASP A 45 5.65 -12.20 9.62
CA ASP A 45 5.60 -10.95 8.87
C ASP A 45 4.15 -10.46 8.85
N ILE A 46 3.87 -9.47 9.69
CA ILE A 46 2.52 -8.91 9.87
C ILE A 46 2.07 -8.12 8.65
N LEU A 47 3.01 -7.50 7.94
CA LEU A 47 2.71 -6.66 6.78
C LEU A 47 2.30 -7.52 5.58
N ASN A 48 3.03 -8.62 5.36
CA ASN A 48 2.76 -9.53 4.25
C ASN A 48 1.80 -10.67 4.62
N ASN A 49 1.35 -10.74 5.87
CA ASN A 49 0.52 -11.83 6.40
C ASN A 49 1.13 -13.22 6.14
N GLN A 50 2.43 -13.34 6.41
CA GLN A 50 3.22 -14.56 6.21
C GLN A 50 3.84 -15.02 7.53
N ILE A 51 3.99 -16.33 7.71
CA ILE A 51 4.63 -16.93 8.86
C ILE A 51 5.64 -17.95 8.39
N THR A 52 6.83 -17.90 8.99
CA THR A 52 7.85 -18.90 8.78
C THR A 52 7.85 -19.89 9.94
N TYR A 53 7.77 -21.16 9.57
CA TYR A 53 7.86 -22.32 10.44
C TYR A 53 9.14 -23.12 10.15
N SER A 54 9.68 -23.79 11.15
CA SER A 54 10.87 -24.65 11.04
C SER A 54 10.62 -26.01 11.69
N THR A 55 11.36 -27.03 11.29
CA THR A 55 11.27 -28.36 11.94
C THR A 55 11.90 -28.38 13.32
N ASP A 56 12.81 -27.45 13.63
CA ASP A 56 13.49 -27.34 14.91
C ASP A 56 13.14 -26.05 15.64
N LYS A 57 13.07 -26.10 16.98
CA LYS A 57 12.78 -24.93 17.83
C LYS A 57 13.99 -24.01 18.02
N ASN A 58 15.20 -24.57 18.00
CA ASN A 58 16.44 -23.85 18.31
C ASN A 58 17.18 -23.38 17.05
N PHE A 59 16.94 -24.02 15.91
CA PHE A 59 17.63 -23.74 14.65
C PHE A 59 16.63 -23.59 13.51
N LEU A 60 16.91 -22.68 12.58
CA LEU A 60 16.13 -22.46 11.36
C LEU A 60 16.41 -23.57 10.32
N ALA A 61 16.22 -24.83 10.70
CA ALA A 61 16.26 -25.96 9.79
C ALA A 61 14.95 -26.04 9.01
N ASN A 62 15.04 -26.25 7.69
CA ASN A 62 13.91 -26.44 6.79
C ASN A 62 12.82 -25.36 6.96
N ALA A 63 13.24 -24.09 7.01
CA ALA A 63 12.34 -22.97 7.21
C ALA A 63 11.40 -22.81 6.00
N ILE A 64 10.09 -22.94 6.24
CA ILE A 64 9.05 -22.79 5.23
C ILE A 64 8.17 -21.61 5.60
N THR A 65 7.96 -20.72 4.64
CA THR A 65 7.06 -19.57 4.79
C THR A 65 5.71 -19.88 4.15
N ILE A 66 4.63 -19.69 4.90
CA ILE A 66 3.24 -19.89 4.47
C ILE A 66 2.42 -18.65 4.78
N SER A 67 1.27 -18.50 4.13
CA SER A 67 0.31 -17.44 4.46
C SER A 67 -0.35 -17.70 5.83
N GLY A 68 -0.75 -16.63 6.53
CA GLY A 68 -1.50 -16.75 7.79
C GLY A 68 -2.81 -17.52 7.65
N LYS A 69 -3.50 -17.37 6.50
CA LYS A 69 -4.72 -18.12 6.17
C LYS A 69 -4.43 -19.63 6.11
N ARG A 70 -3.39 -20.02 5.37
CA ARG A 70 -2.99 -21.42 5.27
C ARG A 70 -2.62 -22.01 6.62
N ALA A 71 -1.91 -21.25 7.45
CA ALA A 71 -1.58 -21.68 8.80
C ALA A 71 -2.84 -21.98 9.62
N PHE A 72 -3.88 -21.13 9.57
CA PHE A 72 -5.16 -21.39 10.25
C PHE A 72 -5.91 -22.62 9.71
N GLU A 73 -5.86 -22.87 8.41
CA GLU A 73 -6.43 -24.09 7.83
C GLU A 73 -5.76 -25.33 8.40
N ILE A 74 -4.43 -25.37 8.41
CA ILE A 74 -3.65 -26.49 8.95
C ILE A 74 -3.94 -26.68 10.44
N ILE A 75 -4.02 -25.60 11.22
CA ILE A 75 -4.44 -25.67 12.63
C ILE A 75 -5.84 -26.28 12.75
N GLY A 76 -6.78 -25.87 11.89
CA GLY A 76 -8.12 -26.42 11.85
C GLY A 76 -8.16 -27.91 11.49
N LEU A 77 -7.30 -28.36 10.57
CA LEU A 77 -7.13 -29.77 10.20
C LEU A 77 -6.51 -30.58 11.35
N ASN A 78 -5.46 -30.06 11.99
CA ASN A 78 -4.77 -30.72 13.10
C ASN A 78 -5.69 -30.88 14.31
N ARG A 79 -6.54 -29.88 14.59
CA ARG A 79 -7.59 -29.99 15.63
C ARG A 79 -8.62 -31.09 15.34
N LYS A 80 -8.82 -31.46 14.07
CA LYS A 80 -9.66 -32.60 13.65
C LYS A 80 -8.88 -33.92 13.60
N GLY A 81 -7.59 -33.92 13.92
CA GLY A 81 -6.70 -35.08 13.83
C GLY A 81 -6.24 -35.41 12.41
N ILE A 82 -6.47 -34.51 11.44
CA ILE A 82 -6.08 -34.71 10.03
C ILE A 82 -4.76 -33.98 9.79
N LYS A 83 -3.71 -34.71 9.45
CA LYS A 83 -2.39 -34.15 9.15
C LYS A 83 -2.23 -33.97 7.63
N PRO A 84 -2.05 -32.74 7.12
CA PRO A 84 -1.79 -32.52 5.71
C PRO A 84 -0.43 -33.11 5.30
N ASP A 85 -0.29 -33.46 4.03
CA ASP A 85 0.97 -33.95 3.48
C ASP A 85 2.06 -32.87 3.56
N ASN A 86 1.80 -31.70 2.98
CA ASN A 86 2.75 -30.59 2.93
C ASN A 86 2.23 -29.34 3.64
N LEU A 87 3.18 -28.53 4.13
CA LEU A 87 2.89 -27.24 4.74
C LEU A 87 2.50 -26.18 3.67
N LEU A 88 3.19 -26.20 2.52
CA LEU A 88 2.90 -25.34 1.38
C LEU A 88 1.65 -25.80 0.62
N GLU A 89 0.92 -24.84 0.06
CA GLU A 89 -0.08 -25.15 -0.97
C GLU A 89 0.63 -25.48 -2.28
N GLU A 90 0.09 -26.46 -3.01
CA GLU A 90 0.68 -26.94 -4.27
C GLU A 90 0.71 -25.84 -5.36
N SER A 91 -0.12 -24.81 -5.19
CA SER A 91 -0.20 -23.60 -6.02
C SER A 91 0.98 -22.64 -5.82
N ASP A 92 1.65 -22.66 -4.67
CA ASP A 92 2.67 -21.67 -4.29
C ASP A 92 4.10 -22.07 -4.70
N ARG A 93 4.25 -23.11 -5.53
CA ARG A 93 5.51 -23.39 -6.22
C ARG A 93 5.69 -22.34 -7.32
N GLU A 94 5.98 -21.10 -6.94
CA GLU A 94 6.27 -20.03 -7.90
C GLU A 94 7.46 -20.44 -8.77
N PRO A 95 7.37 -20.28 -10.10
CA PRO A 95 8.53 -20.43 -10.95
C PRO A 95 9.58 -19.38 -10.54
N PRO A 96 10.89 -19.67 -10.64
CA PRO A 96 11.94 -18.76 -10.20
C PRO A 96 11.78 -17.40 -10.89
N LYS A 97 11.36 -16.39 -10.12
CA LYS A 97 11.30 -15.01 -10.59
C LYS A 97 12.73 -14.60 -10.94
N LYS A 98 12.96 -14.31 -12.22
CA LYS A 98 14.23 -13.75 -12.70
C LYS A 98 14.45 -12.44 -11.95
N GLN A 99 15.46 -12.43 -11.10
CA GLN A 99 15.95 -11.24 -10.41
C GLN A 99 16.43 -10.26 -11.48
N THR A 100 15.59 -9.28 -11.81
CA THR A 100 15.98 -8.15 -12.65
C THR A 100 16.83 -7.22 -11.79
N ASP A 101 18.06 -6.98 -12.20
CA ASP A 101 18.96 -6.07 -11.51
C ASP A 101 18.36 -4.66 -11.52
N LEU A 102 18.09 -4.12 -10.33
CA LEU A 102 17.50 -2.78 -10.18
C LEU A 102 18.41 -1.70 -10.77
N LEU A 103 19.71 -1.98 -10.94
CA LEU A 103 20.68 -1.10 -11.59
C LEU A 103 20.44 -0.94 -13.10
N GLU A 104 19.72 -1.86 -13.76
CA GLU A 104 19.37 -1.73 -15.19
C GLU A 104 18.18 -0.80 -15.42
N GLN A 105 17.40 -0.47 -14.39
CA GLN A 105 16.17 0.32 -14.53
C GLN A 105 16.36 1.83 -14.27
N GLU A 106 17.42 2.23 -13.57
CA GLU A 106 17.69 3.64 -13.29
C GLU A 106 18.88 4.12 -14.13
N SER A 107 18.60 4.83 -15.22
CA SER A 107 19.62 5.45 -16.08
C SER A 107 20.52 6.37 -15.24
N LEU A 108 21.83 6.09 -15.20
CA LEU A 108 22.85 6.87 -14.49
C LEU A 108 22.85 8.38 -14.81
N THR A 109 22.23 8.79 -15.92
CA THR A 109 22.16 10.18 -16.39
C THR A 109 20.85 10.90 -16.03
N ARG A 110 20.05 10.38 -15.09
CA ARG A 110 18.78 11.01 -14.66
C ARG A 110 18.92 12.50 -14.28
N PHE A 111 20.10 12.90 -13.78
CA PHE A 111 20.40 14.27 -13.34
C PHE A 111 21.30 15.06 -14.31
N ASP A 112 21.76 14.46 -15.41
CA ASP A 112 22.76 15.07 -16.31
C ASP A 112 22.12 15.84 -17.48
N ASN A 113 20.80 15.96 -17.51
CA ASN A 113 20.14 16.91 -18.41
C ASN A 113 20.35 18.34 -17.89
N HIS A 114 21.58 18.83 -18.01
CA HIS A 114 21.85 20.25 -18.01
C HIS A 114 21.06 20.87 -19.15
N HIS A 115 20.08 21.70 -18.78
CA HIS A 115 19.40 22.64 -19.67
C HIS A 115 20.38 23.22 -20.69
N ALA A 116 20.33 22.72 -21.93
CA ALA A 116 20.77 23.46 -23.09
C ALA A 116 19.80 24.65 -23.22
N ASN A 117 20.09 25.67 -22.41
CA ASN A 117 19.47 26.97 -22.51
C ASN A 117 19.88 27.49 -23.89
N ASP A 118 18.92 27.39 -24.80
CA ASP A 118 18.97 27.78 -26.20
C ASP A 118 19.32 29.28 -26.29
N ARG A 119 20.61 29.57 -26.16
CA ARG A 119 21.22 30.89 -26.33
C ARG A 119 22.02 30.86 -27.63
N ASN A 120 21.32 30.94 -28.76
CA ASN A 120 21.90 31.48 -29.97
C ASN A 120 20.78 32.10 -30.83
N ASN A 121 20.49 33.39 -30.64
CA ASN A 121 21.05 34.48 -31.45
C ASN A 121 20.63 34.38 -32.92
N ASN A 122 19.62 35.15 -33.32
CA ASN A 122 19.85 36.12 -34.39
C ASN A 122 18.74 37.16 -34.53
N ASN A 123 19.23 38.39 -34.63
CA ASN A 123 18.52 39.59 -35.02
C ASN A 123 17.82 39.40 -36.38
N GLN A 124 16.50 39.63 -36.42
CA GLN A 124 15.87 40.09 -37.67
C GLN A 124 14.78 41.11 -37.37
N TRP A 125 15.24 42.36 -37.26
CA TRP A 125 14.76 43.50 -38.03
C TRP A 125 13.23 43.58 -38.27
N ASN A 126 12.62 44.53 -37.56
CA ASN A 126 11.62 45.47 -38.07
C ASN A 126 10.72 44.98 -39.24
N ASN A 127 9.43 44.80 -38.96
CA ASN A 127 8.46 45.52 -39.79
C ASN A 127 7.18 45.89 -39.03
N LYS A 128 6.98 47.21 -38.96
CA LYS A 128 5.74 47.92 -38.67
C LYS A 128 4.54 47.27 -39.38
N LYS A 129 3.40 47.18 -38.69
CA LYS A 129 2.20 48.02 -38.96
C LYS A 129 0.99 47.62 -38.11
N LYS A 130 0.59 48.56 -37.26
CA LYS A 130 -0.78 49.07 -37.00
C LYS A 130 -1.98 48.15 -37.28
N LYS A 131 -2.83 47.97 -36.26
CA LYS A 131 -4.23 48.47 -36.12
C LYS A 131 -4.82 47.84 -34.84
N LYS A 132 -5.06 48.58 -33.74
CA LYS A 132 -6.22 49.43 -33.35
C LYS A 132 -7.61 48.73 -33.34
N ASN A 133 -8.22 48.81 -32.14
CA ASN A 133 -9.66 48.79 -31.77
C ASN A 133 -10.34 47.40 -31.77
N HIS A 134 -11.23 46.99 -30.85
CA HIS A 134 -12.22 47.62 -29.96
C HIS A 134 -12.37 46.74 -28.68
N LEU A 135 -12.38 47.23 -27.44
CA LEU A 135 -13.55 47.66 -26.63
C LEU A 135 -14.86 46.87 -26.85
N ARG A 136 -15.31 46.02 -25.91
CA ARG A 136 -16.51 46.22 -25.04
C ARG A 136 -16.95 44.98 -24.25
N GLU A 137 -17.30 45.23 -22.98
CA GLU A 137 -18.39 44.66 -22.15
C GLU A 137 -18.53 43.12 -22.03
N THR A 138 -18.19 42.48 -20.90
CA THR A 138 -18.99 42.39 -19.66
C THR A 138 -20.51 42.48 -19.85
N GLN A 139 -21.17 41.31 -19.90
CA GLN A 139 -22.56 41.17 -19.49
C GLN A 139 -22.71 39.97 -18.54
N ALA A 140 -23.28 40.29 -17.39
CA ALA A 140 -23.78 39.39 -16.38
C ALA A 140 -24.99 38.60 -16.89
N SER A 141 -25.16 37.37 -16.43
CA SER A 141 -26.48 36.77 -16.31
C SER A 141 -26.63 36.12 -14.93
N ASN A 142 -27.57 36.71 -14.19
CA ASN A 142 -28.16 36.21 -12.97
C ASN A 142 -28.75 34.81 -13.18
N ASN A 143 -28.58 33.92 -12.21
CA ASN A 143 -29.58 32.90 -11.95
C ASN A 143 -29.84 32.79 -10.45
N ARG A 144 -30.90 33.47 -10.01
CA ARG A 144 -31.59 33.24 -8.73
C ARG A 144 -32.79 32.37 -9.05
N ASN A 145 -32.89 31.20 -8.42
CA ASN A 145 -34.17 30.62 -8.03
C ASN A 145 -33.98 29.74 -6.78
N SER A 146 -34.55 30.19 -5.67
CA SER A 146 -34.92 29.41 -4.48
C SER A 146 -36.39 28.94 -4.65
N PRO A 147 -36.97 28.03 -3.83
CA PRO A 147 -37.18 28.19 -2.38
C PRO A 147 -36.94 26.90 -1.55
N GLN A 148 -36.31 26.97 -0.36
CA GLN A 148 -36.94 27.06 0.97
C GLN A 148 -37.98 25.96 1.31
N ALA A 149 -37.60 25.06 2.22
CA ALA A 149 -38.52 24.21 3.00
C ALA A 149 -38.17 24.27 4.50
N ASN A 150 -39.02 25.01 5.20
CA ASN A 150 -39.48 24.97 6.59
C ASN A 150 -38.61 24.50 7.77
N ASN A 151 -38.53 25.44 8.73
CA ASN A 151 -38.25 25.31 10.15
C ASN A 151 -39.28 24.42 10.90
N HIS A 152 -38.79 23.75 11.95
CA HIS A 152 -39.56 23.35 13.14
C HIS A 152 -38.73 23.68 14.38
N PRO A 153 -39.23 24.48 15.35
CA PRO A 153 -38.57 24.68 16.63
C PRO A 153 -39.15 23.76 17.70
N PHE A 154 -38.29 23.10 18.48
CA PHE A 154 -38.66 22.49 19.76
C PHE A 154 -38.03 23.31 20.90
N LYS A 155 -38.89 23.71 21.84
CA LYS A 155 -38.60 24.56 22.99
C LYS A 155 -38.69 23.71 24.27
N GLN A 156 -37.61 23.65 25.05
CA GLN A 156 -37.54 23.35 26.51
C GLN A 156 -36.19 23.94 26.96
N LYS A 157 -36.01 24.82 27.95
CA LYS A 157 -36.72 25.27 29.14
C LYS A 157 -36.67 26.80 29.22
#